data_AF-A0AAE1MJU0-F1
#
_entry.id   AF-A0AAE1MJU0-F1
#
_cell.length_a   1.000
_cell.length_b   1.000
_cell.length_c   1.000
_cell.angle_alpha   90.00
_cell.angle_beta   90.00
_cell.angle_gamma   90.00
#
_symmetry.space_group_name_H-M   'P 1'
#
loop_
_entity.id
_entity.type
_entity.pdbx_description
1 polymer ?
#
loop_
_entity_poly.entity_id
_entity_poly.type
_entity_poly.pdbx_seq_one_letter_code
_entity_poly.pdbx_strand_id
1 'polypeptide(L)'
;MVWWVMAIIILIFLGFHRDSEGCMREEREALLKLKEAFNYLITSSSLPSWSNLTLSDDCCTWEAAECDNSTKRVIRLRMNNIRAYELRDVKWPLNASSFLPFQQLRRLYLSGNYL
;
A
#
# COMPACT_ATOMS: atom_id res chain seq x y z
N MET A 1 22.49 8.23 -36.96
CA MET A 1 21.37 8.92 -36.29
C MET A 1 20.35 8.00 -35.61
N VAL A 2 20.23 6.71 -35.97
CA VAL A 2 19.21 5.81 -35.38
C VAL A 2 19.66 5.09 -34.10
N TRP A 3 20.96 4.81 -33.97
CA TRP A 3 21.53 4.09 -32.82
C TRP A 3 21.30 4.75 -31.46
N TRP A 4 21.40 6.09 -31.41
CA TRP A 4 21.13 6.86 -30.19
C TRP A 4 19.66 6.78 -29.76
N VAL A 5 18.73 6.71 -30.73
CA VAL A 5 17.30 6.54 -30.45
C VAL A 5 17.04 5.16 -29.85
N MET A 6 17.66 4.11 -30.40
CA MET A 6 17.56 2.75 -29.86
C MET A 6 18.16 2.66 -28.45
N ALA A 7 19.29 3.33 -28.20
CA ALA A 7 19.91 3.38 -26.88
C ALA A 7 19.01 4.09 -25.84
N ILE A 8 18.35 5.18 -26.21
CA ILE A 8 17.40 5.90 -25.33
C ILE A 8 16.19 5.00 -25.03
N ILE A 9 15.65 4.30 -26.03
CA ILE A 9 14.53 3.37 -25.85
C ILE A 9 14.94 2.23 -24.89
N ILE A 10 16.13 1.65 -25.07
CA ILE A 10 16.67 0.61 -24.19
C ILE A 10 16.88 1.14 -22.77
N LEU A 11 17.39 2.37 -22.59
CA LEU A 11 17.54 2.99 -21.27
C LEU A 11 16.19 3.25 -20.58
N ILE A 12 15.16 3.62 -21.34
CA ILE A 12 13.80 3.74 -20.82
C ILE A 12 13.31 2.36 -20.38
N PHE A 13 13.39 1.33 -21.22
CA PHE A 13 12.97 -0.03 -20.86
C PHE A 13 13.77 -0.65 -19.70
N LEU A 14 15.08 -0.44 -19.64
CA LEU A 14 15.94 -0.87 -18.52
C LEU A 14 15.67 -0.07 -17.23
N GLY A 15 15.32 1.20 -17.35
CA GLY A 15 14.88 2.02 -16.21
C GLY A 15 13.47 1.68 -15.70
N PHE A 16 12.63 1.13 -16.57
CA PHE A 16 11.29 0.62 -16.25
C PHE A 16 11.30 -0.82 -15.73
N HIS A 17 12.30 -1.64 -16.08
CA HIS A 17 12.58 -2.95 -15.47
C HIS A 17 13.35 -2.81 -14.15
N ARG A 18 12.83 -1.99 -13.23
CA ARG A 18 13.01 -2.35 -11.82
C ARG A 18 12.08 -3.52 -11.60
N ASP A 19 12.61 -4.72 -11.68
CA ASP A 19 11.98 -5.90 -11.11
C ASP A 19 11.78 -5.59 -9.62
N SER A 20 10.61 -5.02 -9.35
CA SER A 20 10.16 -4.68 -8.03
C SER A 20 9.90 -6.02 -7.37
N GLU A 21 10.78 -6.44 -6.46
CA GLU A 21 10.51 -7.56 -5.55
C GLU A 21 9.38 -7.22 -4.56
N GLY A 22 8.36 -6.47 -5.00
CA GLY A 22 7.17 -6.18 -4.24
C GLY A 22 6.22 -5.18 -4.88
N CYS A 23 5.29 -4.67 -4.08
CA CYS A 23 4.28 -3.72 -4.57
C CYS A 23 4.83 -2.36 -4.99
N MET A 24 4.04 -1.59 -5.75
CA MET A 24 4.42 -0.27 -6.24
C MET A 24 4.73 0.69 -5.08
N ARG A 25 5.73 1.56 -5.25
CA ARG A 25 6.14 2.54 -4.24
C ARG A 25 4.98 3.40 -3.75
N GLU A 26 4.11 3.83 -4.66
CA GLU A 26 2.94 4.64 -4.35
C GLU A 26 1.92 3.89 -3.50
N GLU A 27 1.73 2.59 -3.75
CA GLU A 27 0.87 1.72 -2.93
C GLU A 27 1.47 1.49 -1.55
N ARG A 28 2.79 1.24 -1.48
CA ARG A 28 3.52 1.10 -0.22
C ARG A 28 3.40 2.35 0.65
N GLU A 29 3.66 3.54 0.08
CA GLU A 29 3.51 4.82 0.78
C GLU A 29 2.06 5.04 1.24
N ALA A 30 1.08 4.65 0.42
CA ALA A 30 -0.34 4.76 0.79
C ALA A 30 -0.71 3.81 1.95
N LEU A 31 -0.18 2.58 1.99
CA LEU A 31 -0.40 1.66 3.11
C LEU A 31 0.17 2.21 4.41
N LEU A 32 1.37 2.80 4.38
CA LEU A 32 1.96 3.42 5.57
C LEU A 32 1.11 4.59 6.08
N LYS A 33 0.61 5.45 5.18
CA LYS A 33 -0.34 6.51 5.55
C LYS A 33 -1.66 5.97 6.11
N LEU A 34 -2.16 4.86 5.57
CA LEU A 34 -3.33 4.18 6.11
C LEU A 34 -3.05 3.70 7.54
N LYS A 35 -1.91 3.04 7.79
CA LYS A 35 -1.52 2.60 9.14
C LYS A 35 -1.54 3.74 10.15
N GLU A 36 -1.01 4.91 9.78
CA GLU A 36 -1.06 6.11 10.63
C GLU A 36 -2.49 6.56 10.91
N ALA A 37 -3.37 6.54 9.91
CA ALA A 37 -4.78 6.91 10.07
C ALA A 37 -5.56 5.94 10.97
N PHE A 38 -5.20 4.66 10.99
CA PHE A 38 -5.83 3.64 11.84
C PHE A 38 -5.32 3.65 13.29
N ASN A 39 -4.02 3.88 13.49
CA ASN A 39 -3.39 3.95 14.82
C ASN A 39 -3.39 5.38 15.40
N TYR A 40 -4.22 6.27 14.86
CA TYR A 40 -4.30 7.67 15.29
C TYR A 40 -4.59 7.75 16.80
N LEU A 41 -3.67 8.37 17.56
CA LEU A 41 -3.73 8.60 19.02
C LEU A 41 -3.45 7.39 19.93
N ILE A 42 -3.11 6.22 19.38
CA ILE A 42 -2.84 5.02 20.18
C ILE A 42 -1.39 4.57 19.98
N THR A 43 -0.71 4.24 21.09
CA THR A 43 0.68 3.76 21.08
C THR A 43 0.80 2.28 20.71
N SER A 44 -0.29 1.52 20.68
CA SER A 44 -0.30 0.16 20.14
C SER A 44 -0.21 0.18 18.62
N SER A 45 0.70 -0.61 18.06
CA SER A 45 0.88 -0.75 16.62
C SER A 45 -0.03 -1.85 16.09
N SER A 46 -1.23 -1.49 15.65
CA SER A 46 -1.95 -2.38 14.74
C SER A 46 -1.17 -2.46 13.42
N LEU A 47 -1.16 -3.64 12.79
CA LEU A 47 -0.42 -3.94 11.57
C LEU A 47 1.12 -3.85 11.74
N PRO A 48 1.74 -4.60 12.66
CA PRO A 48 3.19 -4.58 12.88
C PRO A 48 4.01 -4.87 11.61
N SER A 49 3.51 -5.68 10.67
CA SER A 49 4.26 -6.01 9.46
C SER A 49 4.35 -4.83 8.47
N TRP A 50 3.49 -3.82 8.61
CA TRP A 50 3.46 -2.66 7.72
C TRP A 50 4.56 -1.68 8.14
N SER A 51 5.77 -1.89 7.62
CA SER A 51 6.97 -1.21 8.07
C SER A 51 7.73 -0.57 6.91
N ASN A 52 8.46 0.51 7.20
CA ASN A 52 9.40 1.11 6.26
C ASN A 52 10.85 0.71 6.53
N LEU A 53 11.08 -0.26 7.42
CA LEU A 53 12.41 -0.60 7.97
C LEU A 53 13.40 -1.00 6.89
N THR A 54 12.92 -1.63 5.82
CA THR A 54 13.72 -1.91 4.63
C THR A 54 13.05 -1.34 3.38
N LEU A 55 13.83 -0.61 2.57
CA LEU A 55 13.39 -0.04 1.28
C LEU A 55 12.92 -1.13 0.29
N SER A 56 13.31 -2.38 0.52
CA SER A 56 12.94 -3.57 -0.24
C SER A 56 11.81 -4.40 0.40
N ASP A 57 11.12 -3.90 1.43
CA ASP A 57 10.02 -4.66 2.04
C ASP A 57 8.84 -4.74 1.07
N ASP A 58 8.66 -5.94 0.50
CA ASP A 58 7.52 -6.29 -0.32
C ASP A 58 6.23 -6.12 0.47
N CYS A 59 5.44 -5.09 0.18
CA CYS A 59 4.17 -4.92 0.88
C CYS A 59 3.13 -6.01 0.54
N CYS A 60 3.36 -6.84 -0.49
CA CYS A 60 2.55 -8.02 -0.77
C CYS A 60 2.76 -9.13 0.27
N THR A 61 3.82 -9.06 1.07
CA THR A 61 4.05 -9.95 2.22
C THR A 61 3.42 -9.42 3.51
N TRP A 62 2.91 -8.18 3.50
CA TRP A 62 2.31 -7.60 4.68
C TRP A 62 0.99 -8.27 5.00
N GLU A 63 0.73 -8.43 6.30
CA GLU A 63 -0.53 -8.96 6.77
C GLU A 63 -1.70 -8.13 6.23
N ALA A 64 -2.81 -8.78 5.92
CA ALA A 64 -4.02 -8.17 5.37
C ALA A 64 -3.89 -7.47 4.00
N ALA A 65 -2.69 -7.38 3.40
CA ALA A 65 -2.49 -6.99 2.01
C ALA A 65 -2.40 -8.23 1.12
N GLU A 66 -3.09 -8.22 -0.02
CA GLU A 66 -3.00 -9.28 -1.01
C GLU A 66 -2.81 -8.65 -2.38
N CYS A 67 -1.78 -9.12 -3.09
CA CYS A 67 -1.40 -8.62 -4.40
C CYS A 67 -1.75 -9.60 -5.52
N ASP A 68 -1.83 -9.07 -6.73
CA ASP A 68 -1.82 -9.87 -7.95
C ASP A 68 -0.40 -10.40 -8.21
N ASN A 69 -0.27 -11.70 -8.50
CA ASN A 69 1.03 -12.33 -8.69
C ASN A 69 1.75 -11.86 -9.96
N SER A 70 1.00 -11.42 -10.98
CA SER A 70 1.53 -10.99 -12.27
C SER A 70 1.88 -9.51 -12.26
N THR A 71 1.03 -8.65 -11.71
CA THR A 71 1.25 -7.20 -11.73
C THR A 71 1.93 -6.66 -10.47
N LYS A 72 2.02 -7.47 -9.41
CA LYS A 72 2.50 -7.07 -8.07
C LYS A 72 1.71 -5.89 -7.47
N ARG A 73 0.49 -5.66 -7.94
CA ARG A 73 -0.38 -4.59 -7.42
C ARG A 73 -1.27 -5.10 -6.31
N VAL A 74 -1.54 -4.25 -5.31
CA VAL A 74 -2.49 -4.57 -4.24
C VAL A 74 -3.90 -4.70 -4.82
N ILE A 75 -4.50 -5.89 -4.68
CA ILE A 75 -5.86 -6.19 -5.15
C ILE A 75 -6.87 -6.34 -4.01
N ARG A 76 -6.41 -6.56 -2.77
CA ARG A 76 -7.28 -6.65 -1.61
C ARG A 76 -6.62 -6.16 -0.33
N LEU A 77 -7.41 -5.44 0.46
CA LEU A 77 -7.05 -4.99 1.81
C LEU A 77 -8.08 -5.45 2.82
N ARG A 78 -7.63 -6.16 3.86
CA ARG A 78 -8.47 -6.73 4.93
C ARG A 78 -8.25 -6.01 6.25
N MET A 79 -8.78 -4.80 6.38
CA MET A 79 -8.56 -3.96 7.56
C MET A 79 -9.75 -4.01 8.51
N ASN A 80 -10.28 -5.19 8.80
CA ASN A 80 -11.41 -5.34 9.75
C ASN A 80 -10.93 -5.26 11.20
N ASN A 81 -11.69 -4.58 12.05
CA ASN A 81 -11.39 -4.46 13.50
C ASN A 81 -9.97 -3.97 13.81
N ILE A 82 -9.39 -3.12 12.95
CA ILE A 82 -8.05 -2.56 13.15
C ILE A 82 -8.10 -1.36 14.09
N ARG A 83 -9.17 -0.56 14.01
CA ARG A 83 -9.34 0.62 14.83
C ARG A 83 -9.78 0.23 16.24
N ALA A 84 -9.06 0.72 17.24
CA ALA A 84 -9.37 0.42 18.64
C ALA A 84 -10.71 1.04 19.08
N TYR A 85 -11.35 0.41 20.07
CA TYR A 85 -12.66 0.82 20.58
C TYR A 85 -12.66 2.23 21.17
N GLU A 86 -11.54 2.65 21.75
CA GLU A 86 -11.33 3.97 22.36
C GLU A 86 -11.47 5.12 21.34
N LEU A 87 -11.31 4.82 20.04
CA LEU A 87 -11.45 5.79 18.96
C LEU A 87 -12.86 5.81 18.34
N ARG A 88 -13.82 5.06 18.88
CA ARG A 88 -15.18 4.92 18.33
C ARG A 88 -15.89 6.25 18.12
N ASP A 89 -15.75 7.18 19.07
CA ASP A 89 -16.43 8.49 19.01
C ASP A 89 -15.55 9.58 18.35
N VAL A 90 -14.31 9.25 17.99
CA VAL A 90 -13.41 10.14 17.25
C VAL A 90 -13.73 10.00 15.76
N LYS A 91 -13.91 11.13 15.06
CA LYS A 91 -14.10 11.11 13.61
C LYS A 91 -12.88 10.48 12.94
N TRP A 92 -13.10 9.45 12.12
CA TRP A 92 -12.02 8.78 11.42
C TRP A 92 -11.39 9.73 10.37
N PRO A 93 -10.08 10.04 10.42
CA PRO A 93 -9.40 10.84 9.38
C PRO A 93 -9.22 10.14 8.02
N LEU A 94 -10.14 9.27 7.61
CA LEU A 94 -10.06 8.57 6.33
C LEU A 94 -10.99 9.18 5.28
N ASN A 95 -10.46 9.40 4.08
CA ASN A 95 -11.24 9.79 2.91
C ASN A 95 -11.22 8.66 1.87
N ALA A 96 -12.26 8.54 1.05
CA ALA A 96 -12.24 7.65 -0.10
C ALA A 96 -11.03 7.91 -1.02
N SER A 97 -10.57 9.17 -1.11
CA SER A 97 -9.38 9.54 -1.86
C SER A 97 -8.08 8.89 -1.36
N SER A 98 -8.02 8.46 -0.10
CA SER A 98 -6.88 7.73 0.46
C SER A 98 -6.62 6.40 -0.24
N PHE A 99 -7.60 5.87 -0.97
CA PHE A 99 -7.48 4.61 -1.72
C PHE A 99 -7.12 4.78 -3.20
N LEU A 100 -7.05 6.01 -3.72
CA LEU A 100 -6.69 6.28 -5.12
C LEU A 100 -5.34 5.68 -5.57
N PRO A 101 -4.30 5.58 -4.73
CA PRO A 101 -3.04 4.95 -5.12
C PRO A 101 -3.18 3.45 -5.48
N PHE A 102 -4.17 2.75 -4.93
CA PHE A 102 -4.41 1.33 -5.17
C PHE A 102 -5.24 1.09 -6.43
N GLN A 103 -4.64 1.35 -7.60
CA GLN A 103 -5.34 1.35 -8.90
C GLN A 103 -6.00 0.00 -9.25
N GLN A 104 -5.52 -1.11 -8.69
CA GLN A 104 -6.07 -2.45 -8.94
C GLN A 104 -6.87 -3.00 -7.75
N LEU A 105 -7.18 -2.19 -6.73
CA LEU A 105 -7.92 -2.63 -5.55
C LEU A 105 -9.31 -3.11 -5.96
N ARG A 106 -9.60 -4.40 -5.71
CA ARG A 106 -10.90 -5.02 -6.02
C ARG A 106 -11.76 -5.22 -4.79
N ARG A 107 -11.13 -5.42 -3.62
CA ARG A 107 -11.82 -5.77 -2.38
C ARG A 107 -11.23 -5.01 -1.20
N LEU A 108 -12.08 -4.29 -0.49
CA LEU A 108 -11.74 -3.52 0.69
C LEU A 108 -12.67 -3.94 1.83
N TYR A 109 -12.10 -4.41 2.94
CA TYR A 109 -12.86 -4.80 4.12
C TYR A 109 -12.51 -3.87 5.27
N LEU A 110 -13.52 -3.14 5.77
CA LEU A 110 -13.39 -2.14 6.84
C LEU A 110 -14.39 -2.39 7.98
N SER A 111 -15.01 -3.57 8.06
CA SER A 111 -16.03 -3.84 9.07
C SER A 111 -15.44 -3.77 10.48
N GLY A 112 -16.21 -3.24 11.43
CA GLY A 112 -15.80 -3.19 12.83
C GLY A 112 -14.75 -2.11 13.16
N ASN A 113 -14.62 -1.07 12.33
CA ASN A 113 -13.76 0.09 12.61
C ASN A 113 -14.54 1.35 13.06
N TYR A 114 -15.79 1.18 13.47
CA TYR A 114 -16.63 2.29 13.95
C TYR A 114 -16.72 3.44 12.92
N LEU A 115 -16.94 3.05 11.65
CA LEU A 115 -17.23 3.94 10.51
C LEU A 115 -18.61 4.58 10.63
#